data_AF-A0A9X5YZU9-F1
#
_entry.id   AF-A0A9X5YZU9-F1
#
_cell.length_a   1.000
_cell.length_b   1.000
_cell.length_c   1.000
_cell.angle_alpha   90.00
_cell.angle_beta   90.00
_cell.angle_gamma   90.00
#
_symmetry.space_group_name_H-M   'P 1'
#
loop_
_entity.id
_entity.type
_entity.pdbx_description
1 polymer ?
#
loop_
_entity_poly.entity_id
_entity_poly.type
_entity_poly.pdbx_seq_one_letter_code
_entity_poly.pdbx_strand_id
1 'polypeptide(L)'
;MSSSRRRDLLSAGVFLTATAAGTMPGSAERAAAISRAIAGSTPDPLTLAQLQHGIHRLTTLYAVTPHGQLVAPIERAWDDAEALLETRVSGSARRDLELVAGQLAYYRGQLAFDMSDEATALTFFVLAAQHAEAARDSLLAGSVIVMRSALAFFADDFVTAAGLAHSGPAAAHPYIAPLLAGSVARALARVGDADGTRAALRTMHETVWEGGPLPGPNVGNEEFCDSFSAIAFSYLNRGDVAERHARTSLARLAGTGRHVQIAGTQLALGRAFIRRSAPDPEQAAFAVAKALRIANGNGHPRTASRAEAIYRRLVTEPGWARLGAVRELGGMVGGRGALGPGGGV
;
A
#
# COMPACT_ATOMS: atom_id res chain seq x y z
N MET A 1 31.19 -47.72 31.11
CA MET A 1 32.62 -47.33 31.21
C MET A 1 33.09 -46.74 29.88
N SER A 2 33.58 -45.50 29.95
CA SER A 2 34.38 -44.73 28.98
C SER A 2 33.83 -44.38 27.58
N SER A 3 33.34 -43.14 27.45
CA SER A 3 33.17 -42.41 26.20
C SER A 3 34.53 -41.83 25.75
N SER A 4 35.13 -42.39 24.70
CA SER A 4 36.41 -41.89 24.17
C SER A 4 36.44 -41.91 22.65
N ARG A 5 35.49 -41.22 21.97
CA ARG A 5 35.63 -40.84 20.56
C ARG A 5 34.89 -39.52 20.25
N ARG A 6 35.32 -38.44 20.90
CA ARG A 6 34.88 -37.06 20.59
C ARG A 6 36.04 -36.06 20.52
N ARG A 7 37.27 -36.55 20.25
CA ARG A 7 38.52 -35.76 20.37
C ARG A 7 39.31 -35.51 19.08
N ASP A 8 38.82 -35.88 17.90
CA ASP A 8 39.63 -35.82 16.67
C ASP A 8 39.27 -34.72 15.66
N LEU A 9 38.64 -33.61 16.07
CA LEU A 9 38.32 -32.52 15.12
C LEU A 9 38.77 -31.12 15.53
N LEU A 10 39.83 -30.99 16.34
CA LEU A 10 40.47 -29.70 16.61
C LEU A 10 42.00 -29.79 16.48
N SER A 11 42.47 -30.26 15.33
CA SER A 11 43.87 -30.15 14.91
C SER A 11 43.95 -29.73 13.45
N ALA A 12 43.84 -28.42 13.23
CA ALA A 12 44.38 -27.64 12.11
C ALA A 12 44.02 -26.18 12.45
N GLY A 13 44.91 -25.36 12.99
CA GLY A 13 46.10 -24.91 12.29
C GLY A 13 45.85 -23.48 11.77
N VAL A 14 45.68 -22.52 12.68
CA VAL A 14 45.98 -21.10 12.39
C VAL A 14 47.15 -20.73 13.28
N PHE A 15 48.35 -20.87 12.71
CA PHE A 15 49.54 -20.21 13.23
C PHE A 15 49.40 -18.72 12.92
N LEU A 16 49.25 -17.90 13.96
CA LEU A 16 49.67 -16.52 13.93
C LEU A 16 50.76 -16.35 14.98
N THR A 17 51.95 -16.15 14.42
CA THR A 17 53.24 -15.84 15.01
C THR A 17 53.16 -14.90 16.21
N ALA A 18 53.79 -15.31 17.30
CA ALA A 18 54.07 -14.46 18.44
C ALA A 18 55.17 -13.45 18.10
N THR A 19 54.81 -12.17 18.03
CA THR A 19 55.73 -11.05 18.28
C THR A 19 54.96 -9.88 18.88
N ALA A 20 55.54 -9.29 19.92
CA ALA A 20 55.08 -8.21 20.80
C ALA A 20 54.15 -8.65 21.95
N ALA A 21 54.68 -8.54 23.16
CA ALA A 21 53.96 -8.64 24.43
C ALA A 21 52.92 -7.50 24.53
N GLY A 22 51.73 -7.75 24.01
CA GLY A 22 50.52 -7.02 24.38
C GLY A 22 49.66 -7.98 25.19
N THR A 23 49.35 -7.62 26.44
CA THR A 23 48.44 -8.36 27.30
C THR A 23 47.13 -8.61 26.54
N MET A 24 46.85 -9.87 26.19
CA MET A 24 45.56 -10.23 25.61
C MET A 24 44.48 -9.93 26.67
N PRO A 25 43.45 -9.12 26.37
CA PRO A 25 42.45 -8.75 27.36
C PRO A 25 41.82 -10.01 27.96
N GLY A 26 41.65 -10.02 29.28
CA GLY A 26 40.95 -11.11 29.95
C GLY A 26 39.54 -11.27 29.40
N SER A 27 38.97 -12.49 29.42
CA SER A 27 37.60 -12.74 28.92
C SER A 27 36.56 -11.80 29.54
N ALA A 28 36.78 -11.37 30.79
CA ALA A 28 35.97 -10.38 31.50
C ALA A 28 36.13 -8.94 30.94
N GLU A 29 37.34 -8.51 30.57
CA GLU A 29 37.55 -7.20 29.91
C GLU A 29 36.94 -7.17 28.52
N ARG A 30 37.04 -8.28 27.79
CA ARG A 30 36.39 -8.44 26.48
C ARG A 30 34.86 -8.39 26.62
N ALA A 31 34.30 -9.07 27.62
CA ALA A 31 32.87 -8.99 27.92
C ALA A 31 32.44 -7.59 28.38
N ALA A 32 33.24 -6.90 29.20
CA ALA A 32 32.98 -5.53 29.64
C ALA A 32 33.12 -4.50 28.52
N ALA A 33 34.01 -4.72 27.54
CA ALA A 33 34.10 -3.91 26.33
C ALA A 33 32.88 -4.13 25.42
N ILE A 34 32.42 -5.37 25.27
CA ILE A 34 31.18 -5.70 24.53
C ILE A 34 29.96 -5.08 25.23
N SER A 35 29.87 -5.16 26.56
CA SER A 35 28.79 -4.55 27.35
C SER A 35 28.78 -3.02 27.22
N ARG A 36 29.95 -2.36 27.27
CA ARG A 36 30.06 -0.90 27.04
C ARG A 36 29.74 -0.50 25.60
N ALA A 37 30.05 -1.34 24.62
CA ALA A 37 29.66 -1.13 23.22
C ALA A 37 28.14 -1.27 23.02
N ILE A 38 27.47 -2.15 23.78
CA ILE A 38 26.01 -2.25 23.83
C ILE A 38 25.40 -1.03 24.53
N ALA A 39 26.00 -0.54 25.62
CA ALA A 39 25.53 0.63 26.35
C ALA A 39 25.70 1.96 25.60
N GLY A 40 26.55 2.01 24.56
CA GLY A 40 26.74 3.15 23.67
C GLY A 40 25.95 3.06 22.34
N SER A 41 24.98 2.15 22.25
CA SER A 41 24.26 1.85 21.00
C SER A 41 23.52 3.08 20.47
N THR A 42 23.93 3.50 19.27
CA THR A 42 23.20 4.42 18.39
C THR A 42 22.17 3.60 17.60
N PRO A 43 20.97 4.13 17.27
CA PRO A 43 20.39 5.36 17.81
C PRO A 43 20.04 5.25 19.29
N ASP A 44 19.96 6.40 19.97
CA ASP A 44 19.40 6.43 21.32
C ASP A 44 17.92 5.97 21.29
N PRO A 45 17.42 5.36 22.37
CA PRO A 45 16.06 4.83 22.41
C PRO A 45 14.96 5.87 22.16
N LEU A 46 15.19 7.15 22.47
CA LEU A 46 14.20 8.20 22.28
C LEU A 46 14.04 8.51 20.79
N THR A 47 15.14 8.61 20.04
CA THR A 47 15.09 8.81 18.58
C THR A 47 14.32 7.70 17.88
N LEU A 48 14.61 6.43 18.20
CA LEU A 48 13.88 5.28 17.64
C LEU A 48 12.39 5.34 18.00
N ALA A 49 12.04 5.64 19.25
CA ALA A 49 10.66 5.77 19.69
C ALA A 49 9.92 6.93 18.99
N GLN A 50 10.61 8.04 18.71
CA GLN A 50 10.05 9.18 17.98
C GLN A 50 9.75 8.83 16.52
N LEU A 51 10.63 8.09 15.86
CA LEU A 51 10.38 7.60 14.50
C LEU A 51 9.18 6.63 14.46
N GLN A 52 9.13 5.68 15.38
CA GLN A 52 7.99 4.76 15.53
C GLN A 52 6.68 5.51 15.78
N HIS A 53 6.69 6.51 16.67
CA HIS A 53 5.54 7.36 16.92
C HIS A 53 5.12 8.15 15.68
N GLY A 54 6.08 8.67 14.92
CA GLY A 54 5.85 9.35 13.65
C GLY A 54 5.09 8.48 12.65
N ILE A 55 5.44 7.20 12.53
CA ILE A 55 4.76 6.25 11.66
C ILE A 55 3.31 6.03 12.10
N HIS A 56 3.04 5.87 13.40
CA HIS A 56 1.67 5.74 13.89
C HIS A 56 0.82 6.99 13.61
N ARG A 57 1.42 8.19 13.68
CA ARG A 57 0.74 9.42 13.26
C ARG A 57 0.47 9.44 11.75
N LEU A 58 1.42 9.00 10.92
CA LEU A 58 1.21 8.91 9.47
C LEU A 58 0.04 8.01 9.10
N THR A 59 -0.15 6.90 9.81
CA THR A 59 -1.30 5.99 9.60
C THR A 59 -2.65 6.69 9.71
N THR A 60 -2.76 7.75 10.52
CA THR A 60 -4.01 8.52 10.67
C THR A 60 -4.08 9.72 9.74
N LEU A 61 -2.95 10.40 9.49
CA LEU A 61 -2.90 11.62 8.69
C LEU A 61 -2.95 11.36 7.18
N TYR A 62 -2.44 10.21 6.70
CA TYR A 62 -2.32 9.91 5.27
C TYR A 62 -3.62 10.13 4.50
N ALA A 63 -4.74 9.67 5.06
CA ALA A 63 -6.04 9.71 4.37
C ALA A 63 -6.70 11.11 4.34
N VAL A 64 -6.21 12.07 5.12
CA VAL A 64 -6.85 13.38 5.34
C VAL A 64 -5.94 14.57 5.05
N THR A 65 -4.64 14.37 4.86
CA THR A 65 -3.68 15.41 4.48
C THR A 65 -3.44 15.38 2.97
N PRO A 66 -3.43 16.54 2.27
CA PRO A 66 -3.05 16.60 0.86
C PRO A 66 -1.69 15.94 0.61
N HIS A 67 -1.62 14.97 -0.32
CA HIS A 67 -0.44 14.12 -0.52
C HIS A 67 0.86 14.90 -0.81
N GLY A 68 0.79 16.01 -1.55
CA GLY A 68 1.95 16.86 -1.82
C GLY A 68 2.59 17.47 -0.56
N GLN A 69 1.82 17.65 0.52
CA GLN A 69 2.32 18.16 1.80
C GLN A 69 3.02 17.06 2.64
N LEU A 70 2.82 15.78 2.29
CA LEU A 70 3.38 14.64 3.00
C LEU A 70 4.75 14.20 2.45
N VAL A 71 5.10 14.57 1.22
CA VAL A 71 6.32 14.12 0.53
C VAL A 71 7.58 14.49 1.33
N ALA A 72 7.86 15.78 1.50
CA ALA A 72 9.10 16.23 2.12
C ALA A 72 9.25 15.78 3.60
N PRO A 73 8.19 15.78 4.44
CA PRO A 73 8.29 15.20 5.78
C PRO A 73 8.62 13.71 5.81
N ILE A 74 8.04 12.90 4.91
CA ILE A 74 8.32 11.46 4.85
C ILE A 74 9.73 11.19 4.33
N GLU A 75 10.17 11.92 3.30
CA GLU A 75 11.53 11.79 2.76
C GLU A 75 12.59 12.10 3.82
N ARG A 76 12.44 13.22 4.55
CA ARG A 76 13.38 13.53 5.65
C ARG A 76 13.42 12.46 6.73
N ALA A 77 12.26 11.98 7.17
CA ALA A 77 12.21 10.93 8.19
C ALA A 77 12.83 9.62 7.69
N TRP A 78 12.67 9.31 6.39
CA TRP A 78 13.30 8.16 5.76
C TRP A 78 14.82 8.32 5.67
N ASP A 79 15.32 9.46 5.19
CA ASP A 79 16.76 9.77 5.16
C ASP A 79 17.39 9.66 6.54
N ASP A 80 16.72 10.18 7.58
CA ASP A 80 17.18 10.07 8.97
C ASP A 80 17.25 8.61 9.44
N ALA A 81 16.25 7.78 9.10
CA ALA A 81 16.23 6.36 9.45
C ALA A 81 17.33 5.57 8.72
N GLU A 82 17.54 5.82 7.43
CA GLU A 82 18.61 5.19 6.64
C GLU A 82 20.00 5.60 7.14
N ALA A 83 20.21 6.88 7.43
CA ALA A 83 21.47 7.36 7.98
C ALA A 83 21.79 6.68 9.33
N LEU A 84 20.78 6.44 10.16
CA LEU A 84 20.95 5.66 11.40
C LEU A 84 21.30 4.20 11.10
N LEU A 85 20.75 3.59 10.04
CA LEU A 85 21.09 2.23 9.61
C LEU A 85 22.55 2.14 9.10
N GLU A 86 23.15 3.23 8.61
CA GLU A 86 24.57 3.24 8.24
C GLU A 86 25.51 3.26 9.47
N THR A 87 24.98 3.56 10.66
CA THR A 87 25.75 3.52 11.91
C THR A 87 25.86 2.11 12.51
N ARG A 88 26.65 1.98 13.59
CA ARG A 88 26.75 0.71 14.33
C ARG A 88 25.50 0.46 15.18
N VAL A 89 24.46 -0.07 14.55
CA VAL A 89 23.25 -0.58 15.21
C VAL A 89 23.27 -2.11 15.19
N SER A 90 22.88 -2.77 16.29
CA SER A 90 22.85 -4.24 16.35
C SER A 90 21.64 -4.77 17.12
N GLY A 91 21.40 -6.08 17.01
CA GLY A 91 20.36 -6.77 17.77
C GLY A 91 18.94 -6.30 17.44
N SER A 92 18.11 -6.12 18.46
CA SER A 92 16.71 -5.67 18.31
C SER A 92 16.61 -4.26 17.75
N ALA A 93 17.47 -3.33 18.19
CA ALA A 93 17.45 -1.94 17.72
C ALA A 93 17.66 -1.84 16.21
N ARG A 94 18.52 -2.70 15.63
CA ARG A 94 18.70 -2.76 14.17
C ARG A 94 17.40 -3.20 13.50
N ARG A 95 16.77 -4.27 13.99
CA ARG A 95 15.53 -4.80 13.43
C ARG A 95 14.37 -3.79 13.50
N ASP A 96 14.26 -3.07 14.62
CA ASP A 96 13.23 -2.06 14.82
C ASP A 96 13.45 -0.87 13.88
N LEU A 97 14.72 -0.47 13.67
CA LEU A 97 15.06 0.59 12.73
C LEU A 97 14.85 0.16 11.27
N GLU A 98 15.15 -1.10 10.91
CA GLU A 98 14.81 -1.67 9.59
C GLU A 98 13.30 -1.60 9.35
N LEU A 99 12.48 -1.95 10.36
CA LEU A 99 11.03 -1.87 10.25
C LEU A 99 10.57 -0.42 10.01
N VAL A 100 11.12 0.54 10.76
CA VAL A 100 10.82 1.97 10.62
C VAL A 100 11.19 2.48 9.22
N ALA A 101 12.41 2.20 8.76
CA ALA A 101 12.89 2.60 7.43
C ALA A 101 12.00 1.99 6.34
N GLY A 102 11.66 0.70 6.45
CA GLY A 102 10.77 0.01 5.53
C GLY A 102 9.35 0.57 5.49
N GLN A 103 8.78 0.96 6.64
CA GLN A 103 7.46 1.58 6.72
C GLN A 103 7.46 2.99 6.10
N LEU A 104 8.52 3.78 6.30
CA LEU A 104 8.67 5.09 5.67
C LEU A 104 8.87 4.98 4.15
N ALA A 105 9.71 4.05 3.70
CA ALA A 105 9.85 3.71 2.29
C ALA A 105 8.52 3.28 1.68
N TYR A 106 7.75 2.43 2.37
CA TYR A 106 6.41 2.03 1.95
C TYR A 106 5.48 3.24 1.76
N TYR A 107 5.39 4.16 2.74
CA TYR A 107 4.53 5.34 2.62
C TYR A 107 5.00 6.30 1.51
N ARG A 108 6.32 6.43 1.29
CA ARG A 108 6.85 7.22 0.18
C ARG A 108 6.51 6.61 -1.18
N GLY A 109 6.55 5.28 -1.29
CA GLY A 109 6.09 4.53 -2.45
C GLY A 109 4.58 4.69 -2.67
N GLN A 110 3.79 4.65 -1.60
CA GLN A 110 2.34 4.86 -1.66
C GLN A 110 1.98 6.27 -2.14
N LEU A 111 2.70 7.30 -1.67
CA LEU A 111 2.54 8.67 -2.16
C LEU A 111 2.86 8.77 -3.66
N ALA A 112 3.99 8.21 -4.09
CA ALA A 112 4.36 8.19 -5.51
C ALA A 112 3.26 7.53 -6.35
N PHE A 113 2.76 6.38 -5.88
CA PHE A 113 1.67 5.66 -6.54
C PHE A 113 0.40 6.49 -6.66
N ASP A 114 -0.02 7.19 -5.60
CA ASP A 114 -1.22 8.02 -5.60
C ASP A 114 -1.04 9.28 -6.47
N MET A 115 0.18 9.80 -6.55
CA MET A 115 0.58 10.91 -7.43
C MET A 115 0.88 10.47 -8.87
N SER A 116 0.72 9.18 -9.20
CA SER A 116 0.95 8.60 -10.54
C SER A 116 2.41 8.62 -11.01
N ASP A 117 3.36 8.59 -10.08
CA ASP A 117 4.79 8.34 -10.32
C ASP A 117 5.10 6.86 -10.07
N GLU A 118 4.90 6.03 -11.10
CA GLU A 118 5.00 4.57 -11.00
C GLU A 118 6.43 4.07 -10.83
N ALA A 119 7.41 4.76 -11.42
CA ALA A 119 8.82 4.41 -11.32
C ALA A 119 9.36 4.60 -9.90
N THR A 120 9.06 5.76 -9.30
CA THR A 120 9.41 6.03 -7.90
C THR A 120 8.65 5.08 -6.97
N ALA A 121 7.35 4.84 -7.22
CA ALA A 121 6.57 3.91 -6.42
C ALA A 121 7.19 2.50 -6.39
N LEU A 122 7.52 1.94 -7.56
CA LEU A 122 8.14 0.62 -7.66
C LEU A 122 9.48 0.56 -6.92
N THR A 123 10.33 1.58 -7.08
CA THR A 123 11.64 1.65 -6.42
C THR A 123 11.51 1.59 -4.91
N PHE A 124 10.64 2.43 -4.33
CA PHE A 124 10.40 2.44 -2.89
C PHE A 124 9.72 1.17 -2.38
N PHE A 125 8.83 0.53 -3.15
CA PHE A 125 8.26 -0.75 -2.75
C PHE A 125 9.27 -1.90 -2.78
N VAL A 126 10.23 -1.89 -3.71
CA VAL A 126 11.35 -2.85 -3.69
C VAL A 126 12.20 -2.64 -2.45
N LEU A 127 12.54 -1.40 -2.12
CA LEU A 127 13.29 -1.07 -0.91
C LEU A 127 12.53 -1.49 0.37
N ALA A 128 11.23 -1.15 0.47
CA ALA A 128 10.40 -1.55 1.59
C ALA A 128 10.31 -3.08 1.75
N ALA A 129 10.33 -3.85 0.67
CA ALA A 129 10.38 -5.32 0.74
C ALA A 129 11.70 -5.83 1.34
N GLN A 130 12.82 -5.21 0.99
CA GLN A 130 14.14 -5.57 1.53
C GLN A 130 14.19 -5.33 3.05
N HIS A 131 13.68 -4.18 3.50
CA HIS A 131 13.55 -3.90 4.94
C HIS A 131 12.56 -4.84 5.64
N ALA A 132 11.44 -5.18 5.00
CA ALA A 132 10.47 -6.12 5.57
C ALA A 132 11.09 -7.49 5.85
N GLU A 133 11.93 -7.98 4.93
CA GLU A 133 12.68 -9.22 5.10
C GLU A 133 13.71 -9.10 6.25
N ALA A 134 14.48 -8.01 6.27
CA ALA A 134 15.46 -7.75 7.33
C ALA A 134 14.81 -7.64 8.72
N ALA A 135 13.64 -7.00 8.80
CA ALA A 135 12.85 -6.86 10.00
C ALA A 135 12.06 -8.13 10.37
N ARG A 136 11.87 -9.04 9.41
CA ARG A 136 10.97 -10.21 9.48
C ARG A 136 9.53 -9.82 9.80
N ASP A 137 9.06 -8.74 9.18
CA ASP A 137 7.73 -8.19 9.44
C ASP A 137 6.72 -8.59 8.35
N SER A 138 5.78 -9.45 8.73
CA SER A 138 4.75 -9.97 7.82
C SER A 138 3.71 -8.92 7.40
N LEU A 139 3.47 -7.90 8.24
CA LEU A 139 2.54 -6.81 7.93
C LEU A 139 3.10 -5.94 6.80
N LEU A 140 4.36 -5.49 6.90
CA LEU A 140 5.02 -4.69 5.89
C LEU A 140 5.25 -5.48 4.60
N ALA A 141 5.70 -6.73 4.69
CA ALA A 141 5.87 -7.60 3.53
C ALA A 141 4.54 -7.76 2.77
N GLY A 142 3.45 -8.02 3.49
CA GLY A 142 2.10 -8.11 2.92
C GLY A 142 1.62 -6.78 2.31
N SER A 143 1.90 -5.66 2.98
CA SER A 143 1.59 -4.31 2.51
C SER A 143 2.24 -4.01 1.16
N VAL A 144 3.51 -4.37 1.00
CA VAL A 144 4.23 -4.24 -0.26
C VAL A 144 3.61 -5.10 -1.36
N ILE A 145 3.21 -6.33 -1.07
CA ILE A 145 2.54 -7.21 -2.06
C ILE A 145 1.22 -6.58 -2.55
N VAL A 146 0.41 -6.02 -1.64
CA VAL A 146 -0.84 -5.30 -2.00
C VAL A 146 -0.54 -4.17 -2.98
N MET A 147 0.49 -3.36 -2.73
CA MET A 147 0.84 -2.23 -3.58
C MET A 147 1.49 -2.63 -4.91
N ARG A 148 2.32 -3.68 -4.93
CA ARG A 148 2.86 -4.24 -6.18
C ARG A 148 1.77 -4.86 -7.06
N SER A 149 0.79 -5.53 -6.44
CA SER A 149 -0.43 -5.99 -7.14
C SER A 149 -1.21 -4.80 -7.71
N ALA A 150 -1.30 -3.68 -6.98
CA ALA A 150 -1.94 -2.47 -7.47
C ALA A 150 -1.19 -1.84 -8.67
N LEU A 151 0.14 -1.76 -8.64
CA LEU A 151 0.94 -1.31 -9.78
C LEU A 151 0.68 -2.16 -11.02
N ALA A 152 0.78 -3.49 -10.91
CA ALA A 152 0.50 -4.40 -12.02
C ALA A 152 -0.95 -4.24 -12.54
N PHE A 153 -1.93 -4.10 -11.63
CA PHE A 153 -3.32 -3.88 -12.01
C PHE A 153 -3.53 -2.61 -12.82
N PHE A 154 -2.85 -1.52 -12.46
CA PHE A 154 -2.98 -0.24 -13.17
C PHE A 154 -2.13 -0.16 -14.45
N ALA A 155 -1.11 -1.01 -14.59
CA ALA A 155 -0.42 -1.27 -15.85
C ALA A 155 -1.20 -2.23 -16.79
N ASP A 156 -2.45 -2.56 -16.45
CA ASP A 156 -3.32 -3.52 -17.14
C ASP A 156 -2.76 -4.97 -17.21
N ASP A 157 -1.77 -5.31 -16.38
CA ASP A 157 -1.27 -6.68 -16.19
C ASP A 157 -2.02 -7.39 -15.04
N PHE A 158 -3.26 -7.79 -15.34
CA PHE A 158 -4.14 -8.40 -14.33
C PHE A 158 -3.69 -9.79 -13.88
N VAL A 159 -3.01 -10.54 -14.74
CA VAL A 159 -2.52 -11.88 -14.41
C VAL A 159 -1.42 -11.77 -13.36
N THR A 160 -0.44 -10.89 -13.56
CA THR A 160 0.58 -10.61 -12.56
C THR A 160 -0.04 -10.01 -11.28
N ALA A 161 -1.01 -9.09 -11.42
CA ALA A 161 -1.69 -8.51 -10.27
C ALA A 161 -2.37 -9.57 -9.39
N ALA A 162 -3.09 -10.51 -10.01
CA ALA A 162 -3.74 -11.62 -9.32
C ALA A 162 -2.71 -12.58 -8.71
N GLY A 163 -1.68 -12.96 -9.46
CA GLY A 163 -0.63 -13.88 -9.03
C GLY A 163 0.12 -13.37 -7.79
N LEU A 164 0.56 -12.12 -7.80
CA LEU A 164 1.22 -11.48 -6.65
C LEU A 164 0.32 -11.54 -5.42
N ALA A 165 -0.92 -11.08 -5.53
CA ALA A 165 -1.85 -11.02 -4.41
C ALA A 165 -2.27 -12.41 -3.90
N HIS A 166 -2.37 -13.41 -4.78
CA HIS A 166 -2.73 -14.78 -4.43
C HIS A 166 -1.61 -15.53 -3.71
N SER A 167 -0.34 -15.23 -4.01
CA SER A 167 0.82 -15.85 -3.34
C SER A 167 1.10 -15.29 -1.93
N GLY A 168 0.61 -14.09 -1.61
CA GLY A 168 0.83 -13.41 -0.34
C GLY A 168 0.17 -13.99 0.93
N PRO A 169 -1.01 -14.65 0.90
CA PRO A 169 -1.77 -14.97 2.13
C PRO A 169 -1.16 -16.02 3.05
N ALA A 170 -0.31 -16.93 2.56
CA ALA A 170 0.13 -18.10 3.34
C ALA A 170 0.93 -17.74 4.62
N ALA A 171 1.46 -16.52 4.71
CA ALA A 171 2.13 -15.97 5.89
C ALA A 171 1.73 -14.51 6.18
N ALA A 172 0.63 -14.03 5.59
CA ALA A 172 0.23 -12.62 5.73
C ALA A 172 -0.35 -12.35 7.13
N HIS A 173 0.01 -11.19 7.69
CA HIS A 173 -0.64 -10.66 8.87
C HIS A 173 -2.16 -10.54 8.64
N PRO A 174 -3.03 -10.84 9.65
CA PRO A 174 -4.50 -10.81 9.47
C PRO A 174 -5.05 -9.49 8.90
N TYR A 175 -4.44 -8.36 9.25
CA TYR A 175 -4.74 -7.04 8.68
C TYR A 175 -4.68 -6.98 7.14
N ILE A 176 -3.81 -7.79 6.52
CA ILE A 176 -3.51 -7.76 5.09
C ILE A 176 -4.37 -8.76 4.30
N ALA A 177 -4.82 -9.85 4.93
CA ALA A 177 -5.62 -10.89 4.29
C ALA A 177 -6.80 -10.37 3.45
N PRO A 178 -7.68 -9.48 3.96
CA PRO A 178 -8.80 -8.97 3.17
C PRO A 178 -8.35 -8.09 1.99
N LEU A 179 -7.23 -7.38 2.13
CA LEU A 179 -6.68 -6.51 1.08
C LEU A 179 -6.09 -7.30 -0.09
N LEU A 180 -5.40 -8.40 0.22
CA LEU A 180 -4.91 -9.35 -0.79
C LEU A 180 -6.10 -10.01 -1.51
N ALA A 181 -7.07 -10.51 -0.76
CA ALA A 181 -8.27 -11.12 -1.33
C ALA A 181 -9.05 -10.15 -2.24
N GLY A 182 -9.22 -8.90 -1.82
CA GLY A 182 -9.80 -7.84 -2.66
C GLY A 182 -8.98 -7.55 -3.93
N SER A 183 -7.65 -7.57 -3.81
CA SER A 183 -6.74 -7.38 -4.96
C SER A 183 -6.83 -8.52 -5.97
N VAL A 184 -6.90 -9.78 -5.50
CA VAL A 184 -7.18 -10.95 -6.35
C VAL A 184 -8.55 -10.80 -7.02
N ALA A 185 -9.60 -10.48 -6.24
CA ALA A 185 -10.97 -10.38 -6.76
C ALA A 185 -11.09 -9.38 -7.92
N ARG A 186 -10.56 -8.17 -7.77
CA ARG A 186 -10.63 -7.14 -8.83
C ARG A 186 -9.81 -7.53 -10.06
N ALA A 187 -8.69 -8.21 -9.90
CA ALA A 187 -7.81 -8.60 -11.00
C ALA A 187 -8.43 -9.75 -11.81
N LEU A 188 -8.92 -10.79 -11.13
CA LEU A 188 -9.68 -11.89 -11.76
C LEU A 188 -10.93 -11.37 -12.50
N ALA A 189 -11.60 -10.37 -11.92
CA ALA A 189 -12.79 -9.79 -12.54
C ALA A 189 -12.46 -9.09 -13.88
N ARG A 190 -11.25 -8.52 -14.03
CA ARG A 190 -10.81 -7.89 -15.28
C ARG A 190 -10.52 -8.90 -16.39
N VAL A 191 -10.14 -10.12 -16.06
CA VAL A 191 -9.92 -11.20 -17.04
C VAL A 191 -11.15 -12.08 -17.25
N GLY A 192 -12.27 -11.77 -16.58
CA GLY A 192 -13.54 -12.47 -16.75
C GLY A 192 -13.70 -13.76 -15.93
N ASP A 193 -12.77 -14.06 -15.02
CA ASP A 193 -12.87 -15.23 -14.13
C ASP A 193 -13.88 -14.97 -13.00
N ALA A 194 -15.15 -15.21 -13.32
CA ALA A 194 -16.25 -14.91 -12.41
C ALA A 194 -16.27 -15.82 -11.17
N ASP A 195 -15.82 -17.08 -11.28
CA ASP A 195 -15.76 -18.03 -10.16
C ASP A 195 -14.63 -17.67 -9.21
N GLY A 196 -13.43 -17.43 -9.75
CA GLY A 196 -12.29 -16.98 -8.97
C GLY A 196 -12.55 -15.64 -8.28
N THR A 197 -13.18 -14.69 -8.97
CA THR A 197 -13.63 -13.43 -8.32
C THR A 197 -14.56 -13.69 -7.15
N ARG A 198 -15.59 -14.54 -7.30
CA ARG A 198 -16.52 -14.84 -6.19
C ARG A 198 -15.83 -15.51 -5.02
N ALA A 199 -14.92 -16.44 -5.28
CA ALA A 199 -14.14 -17.10 -4.24
C ALA A 199 -13.27 -16.09 -3.48
N ALA A 200 -12.56 -15.22 -4.19
CA ALA A 200 -11.73 -14.19 -3.59
C ALA A 200 -12.55 -13.15 -2.80
N LEU A 201 -13.72 -12.73 -3.30
CA LEU A 201 -14.63 -11.85 -2.55
C LEU A 201 -15.13 -12.52 -1.27
N ARG A 202 -15.47 -13.82 -1.31
CA ARG A 202 -15.86 -14.57 -0.12
C ARG A 202 -14.72 -14.58 0.92
N THR A 203 -13.50 -14.92 0.49
CA THR A 203 -12.33 -14.86 1.39
C THR A 203 -12.12 -13.47 1.98
N MET A 204 -12.30 -12.41 1.17
CA MET A 204 -12.21 -11.03 1.66
C MET A 204 -13.23 -10.76 2.77
N HIS A 205 -14.49 -11.20 2.62
CA HIS A 205 -15.53 -11.04 3.64
C HIS A 205 -15.32 -11.95 4.87
N GLU A 206 -14.71 -13.13 4.70
CA GLU A 206 -14.36 -14.05 5.80
C GLU A 206 -13.15 -13.58 6.63
N THR A 207 -12.34 -12.67 6.08
CA THR A 207 -11.08 -12.19 6.68
C THR A 207 -11.13 -10.70 7.04
N VAL A 208 -12.33 -10.13 7.18
CA VAL A 208 -12.52 -8.73 7.58
C VAL A 208 -11.70 -8.40 8.83
N TRP A 209 -10.99 -7.27 8.79
CA TRP A 209 -10.26 -6.75 9.94
C TRP A 209 -11.18 -5.88 10.81
N GLU A 210 -11.31 -6.26 12.08
CA GLU A 210 -12.13 -5.56 13.09
C GLU A 210 -11.34 -4.58 13.97
N GLY A 211 -10.01 -4.59 13.89
CA GLY A 211 -9.16 -3.71 14.68
C GLY A 211 -8.98 -2.30 14.13
N GLY A 212 -8.21 -1.50 14.85
CA GLY A 212 -7.77 -0.17 14.38
C GLY A 212 -6.80 -0.23 13.20
N PRO A 213 -6.47 0.93 12.59
CA PRO A 213 -5.51 0.98 11.49
C PRO A 213 -4.09 0.65 11.98
N LEU A 214 -3.34 -0.08 11.15
CA LEU A 214 -1.93 -0.41 11.37
C LEU A 214 -1.05 0.27 10.30
N PRO A 215 0.27 0.44 10.54
CA PRO A 215 1.17 1.00 9.54
C PRO A 215 1.18 0.16 8.25
N GLY A 216 0.61 0.71 7.17
CA GLY A 216 0.40 -0.05 5.94
C GLY A 216 -0.72 0.56 5.07
N PRO A 217 -1.32 -0.25 4.17
CA PRO A 217 -2.39 0.18 3.29
C PRO A 217 -3.68 0.48 4.06
N ASN A 218 -4.74 0.84 3.33
CA ASN A 218 -6.07 1.03 3.89
C ASN A 218 -6.54 -0.16 4.74
N VAL A 219 -7.33 0.11 5.78
CA VAL A 219 -7.95 -0.91 6.61
C VAL A 219 -8.89 -1.79 5.79
N GLY A 220 -8.69 -3.11 5.82
CA GLY A 220 -9.57 -4.10 5.18
C GLY A 220 -10.82 -4.43 6.00
N ASN A 221 -11.60 -3.41 6.35
CA ASN A 221 -12.84 -3.55 7.12
C ASN A 221 -14.07 -3.75 6.21
N GLU A 222 -15.29 -3.76 6.77
CA GLU A 222 -16.53 -3.92 6.00
C GLU A 222 -16.70 -2.89 4.88
N GLU A 223 -16.30 -1.63 5.13
CA GLU A 223 -16.39 -0.58 4.12
C GLU A 223 -15.49 -0.90 2.92
N PHE A 224 -14.25 -1.32 3.18
CA PHE A 224 -13.34 -1.78 2.14
C PHE A 224 -13.95 -2.95 1.34
N CYS A 225 -14.54 -3.92 2.05
CA CYS A 225 -15.12 -5.11 1.43
C CYS A 225 -16.28 -4.74 0.48
N ASP A 226 -17.14 -3.80 0.87
CA ASP A 226 -18.20 -3.30 -0.01
C ASP A 226 -17.62 -2.51 -1.20
N SER A 227 -16.65 -1.64 -0.97
CA SER A 227 -16.03 -0.86 -2.06
C SER A 227 -15.39 -1.78 -3.11
N PHE A 228 -14.62 -2.79 -2.66
CA PHE A 228 -13.96 -3.74 -3.56
C PHE A 228 -14.95 -4.72 -4.22
N SER A 229 -16.02 -5.13 -3.52
CA SER A 229 -17.11 -5.89 -4.12
C SER A 229 -17.77 -5.11 -5.25
N ALA A 230 -18.05 -3.82 -5.06
CA ALA A 230 -18.60 -2.95 -6.09
C ALA A 230 -17.68 -2.84 -7.32
N ILE A 231 -16.36 -2.71 -7.09
CA ILE A 231 -15.37 -2.69 -8.17
C ILE A 231 -15.37 -4.00 -8.96
N ALA A 232 -15.24 -5.14 -8.28
CA ALA A 232 -15.15 -6.45 -8.91
C ALA A 232 -16.42 -6.80 -9.70
N PHE A 233 -17.60 -6.62 -9.09
CA PHE A 233 -18.87 -6.89 -9.78
C PHE A 233 -19.12 -5.94 -10.96
N SER A 234 -18.62 -4.69 -10.90
CA SER A 234 -18.69 -3.79 -12.05
C SER A 234 -17.90 -4.33 -13.26
N TYR A 235 -16.72 -4.93 -13.02
CA TYR A 235 -15.92 -5.53 -14.09
C TYR A 235 -16.55 -6.80 -14.66
N LEU A 236 -17.29 -7.56 -13.84
CA LEU A 236 -18.06 -8.73 -14.28
C LEU A 236 -19.40 -8.39 -14.96
N ASN A 237 -19.66 -7.12 -15.30
CA ASN A 237 -20.93 -6.66 -15.85
C ASN A 237 -22.15 -6.97 -14.96
N ARG A 238 -21.97 -6.96 -13.64
CA ARG A 238 -23.04 -7.17 -12.65
C ARG A 238 -23.42 -5.86 -11.97
N GLY A 239 -23.83 -4.88 -12.77
CA GLY A 239 -24.10 -3.52 -12.32
C GLY A 239 -25.09 -3.41 -11.16
N ASP A 240 -26.19 -4.19 -11.18
CA ASP A 240 -27.20 -4.17 -10.11
C ASP A 240 -26.63 -4.63 -8.74
N VAL A 241 -25.71 -5.60 -8.76
CA VAL A 241 -25.02 -6.08 -7.55
C VAL A 241 -23.97 -5.07 -7.12
N ALA A 242 -23.20 -4.54 -8.08
CA ALA A 242 -22.18 -3.54 -7.82
C ALA A 242 -22.74 -2.24 -7.22
N GLU A 243 -23.90 -1.79 -7.70
CA GLU A 243 -24.58 -0.60 -7.21
C GLU A 243 -24.92 -0.73 -5.72
N ARG A 244 -25.48 -1.88 -5.31
CA ARG A 244 -25.83 -2.14 -3.91
C ARG A 244 -24.62 -1.97 -3.01
N HIS A 245 -23.52 -2.66 -3.31
CA HIS A 245 -22.29 -2.55 -2.55
C HIS A 245 -21.71 -1.13 -2.55
N ALA A 246 -21.72 -0.44 -3.69
CA ALA A 246 -21.21 0.93 -3.79
C ALA A 246 -22.01 1.89 -2.90
N ARG A 247 -23.34 1.76 -2.87
CA ARG A 247 -24.20 2.57 -1.99
C ARG A 247 -23.94 2.26 -0.52
N THR A 248 -23.77 1.00 -0.14
CA THR A 248 -23.47 0.62 1.24
C THR A 248 -22.10 1.14 1.71
N SER A 249 -21.05 1.05 0.87
CA SER A 249 -19.74 1.67 1.17
C SER A 249 -19.86 3.19 1.32
N LEU A 250 -20.58 3.88 0.41
CA LEU A 250 -20.79 5.33 0.51
C LEU A 250 -21.55 5.75 1.77
N ALA A 251 -22.51 4.95 2.23
CA ALA A 251 -23.20 5.17 3.49
C ALA A 251 -22.25 5.07 4.69
N ARG A 252 -21.36 4.07 4.72
CA ARG A 252 -20.34 3.93 5.77
C ARG A 252 -19.28 5.02 5.73
N LEU A 253 -18.97 5.56 4.54
CA LEU A 253 -18.00 6.64 4.38
C LEU A 253 -18.55 8.03 4.70
N ALA A 254 -19.87 8.18 4.87
CA ALA A 254 -20.49 9.47 5.13
C ALA A 254 -19.93 10.11 6.41
N GLY A 255 -19.50 11.37 6.32
CA GLY A 255 -18.96 12.13 7.47
C GLY A 255 -17.52 11.76 7.89
N THR A 256 -16.88 10.78 7.25
CA THR A 256 -15.54 10.31 7.67
C THR A 256 -14.36 11.17 7.18
N GLY A 257 -14.59 12.05 6.19
CA GLY A 257 -13.50 12.82 5.55
C GLY A 257 -12.55 12.01 4.67
N ARG A 258 -12.80 10.69 4.47
CA ARG A 258 -11.96 9.77 3.66
C ARG A 258 -12.13 10.00 2.15
N HIS A 259 -11.69 11.16 1.66
CA HIS A 259 -11.97 11.64 0.31
C HIS A 259 -11.55 10.68 -0.81
N VAL A 260 -10.41 9.98 -0.65
CA VAL A 260 -9.90 9.02 -1.63
C VAL A 260 -10.86 7.84 -1.81
N GLN A 261 -11.32 7.26 -0.70
CA GLN A 261 -12.24 6.13 -0.71
C GLN A 261 -13.60 6.56 -1.24
N ILE A 262 -14.08 7.74 -0.84
CA ILE A 262 -15.36 8.27 -1.37
C ILE A 262 -15.26 8.46 -2.88
N ALA A 263 -14.21 9.10 -3.40
CA ALA A 263 -14.02 9.26 -4.84
C ALA A 263 -13.89 7.91 -5.57
N GLY A 264 -13.13 6.97 -5.01
CA GLY A 264 -12.98 5.61 -5.54
C GLY A 264 -14.31 4.86 -5.64
N THR A 265 -15.13 4.90 -4.59
CA THR A 265 -16.45 4.27 -4.55
C THR A 265 -17.45 4.98 -5.48
N GLN A 266 -17.38 6.31 -5.62
CA GLN A 266 -18.18 7.05 -6.62
C GLN A 266 -17.84 6.61 -8.06
N LEU A 267 -16.56 6.39 -8.37
CA LEU A 267 -16.16 5.84 -9.68
C LEU A 267 -16.67 4.40 -9.88
N ALA A 268 -16.73 3.59 -8.81
CA ALA A 268 -17.33 2.25 -8.87
C ALA A 268 -18.84 2.31 -9.11
N LEU A 269 -19.54 3.22 -8.43
CA LEU A 269 -20.96 3.47 -8.64
C LEU A 269 -21.25 3.93 -10.08
N GLY A 270 -20.42 4.84 -10.62
CA GLY A 270 -20.54 5.27 -12.02
C GLY A 270 -20.40 4.12 -13.01
N ARG A 271 -19.45 3.19 -12.78
CA ARG A 271 -19.34 1.96 -13.58
C ARG A 271 -20.56 1.05 -13.39
N ALA A 272 -21.06 0.89 -12.17
CA ALA A 272 -22.21 0.05 -11.88
C ALA A 272 -23.45 0.48 -12.69
N PHE A 273 -23.73 1.79 -12.75
CA PHE A 273 -24.83 2.33 -13.55
C PHE A 273 -24.73 2.04 -15.05
N ILE A 274 -23.52 2.00 -15.62
CA ILE A 274 -23.31 1.66 -17.03
C ILE A 274 -23.46 0.14 -17.27
N ARG A 275 -23.23 -0.67 -16.23
CA ARG A 275 -23.11 -2.13 -16.29
C ARG A 275 -24.34 -2.89 -15.78
N ARG A 276 -25.42 -2.19 -15.45
CA ARG A 276 -26.72 -2.79 -15.10
C ARG A 276 -27.46 -3.25 -16.35
N SER A 277 -28.49 -4.09 -16.16
CA SER A 277 -29.32 -4.60 -17.26
C SER A 277 -29.99 -3.50 -18.10
N ALA A 278 -30.35 -2.37 -17.48
CA ALA A 278 -30.93 -1.20 -18.15
C ALA A 278 -30.09 0.07 -17.89
N PRO A 279 -28.93 0.30 -18.54
CA PRO A 279 -27.93 1.31 -18.16
C PRO A 279 -28.45 2.73 -17.82
N ASP A 280 -27.80 3.42 -16.85
CA ASP A 280 -28.05 4.82 -16.50
C ASP A 280 -26.86 5.72 -16.85
N PRO A 281 -26.76 6.25 -18.07
CA PRO A 281 -25.68 7.15 -18.42
C PRO A 281 -25.69 8.46 -17.62
N GLU A 282 -26.85 8.98 -17.22
CA GLU A 282 -26.93 10.23 -16.45
C GLU A 282 -26.51 10.03 -14.99
N GLN A 283 -27.04 9.01 -14.30
CA GLN A 283 -26.56 8.72 -12.94
C GLN A 283 -25.08 8.31 -12.93
N ALA A 284 -24.61 7.62 -13.97
CA ALA A 284 -23.18 7.35 -14.12
C ALA A 284 -22.38 8.65 -14.21
N ALA A 285 -22.80 9.59 -15.05
CA ALA A 285 -22.13 10.88 -15.19
C ALA A 285 -22.13 11.68 -13.88
N PHE A 286 -23.26 11.72 -13.16
CA PHE A 286 -23.35 12.38 -11.85
C PHE A 286 -22.40 11.79 -10.81
N ALA A 287 -22.31 10.46 -10.72
CA ALA A 287 -21.40 9.79 -9.80
C ALA A 287 -19.93 10.12 -10.12
N VAL A 288 -19.54 10.07 -11.41
CA VAL A 288 -18.18 10.41 -11.84
C VAL A 288 -17.86 11.89 -11.60
N ALA A 289 -18.80 12.80 -11.90
CA ALA A 289 -18.65 14.23 -11.61
C ALA A 289 -18.48 14.49 -10.10
N LYS A 290 -19.19 13.75 -9.25
CA LYS A 290 -19.02 13.82 -7.80
C LYS A 290 -17.62 13.34 -7.37
N ALA A 291 -17.12 12.24 -7.94
CA ALA A 291 -15.75 11.78 -7.69
C ALA A 291 -14.71 12.86 -8.06
N LEU A 292 -14.87 13.48 -9.22
CA LEU A 292 -14.01 14.55 -9.72
C LEU A 292 -14.03 15.82 -8.85
N ARG A 293 -15.18 16.15 -8.25
CA ARG A 293 -15.29 17.27 -7.30
C ARG A 293 -14.60 16.96 -5.97
N ILE A 294 -14.76 15.74 -5.46
CA ILE A 294 -14.11 15.29 -4.22
C ILE A 294 -12.58 15.24 -4.38
N ALA A 295 -12.09 14.82 -5.54
CA ALA A 295 -10.65 14.80 -5.82
C ALA A 295 -10.06 16.21 -6.04
N ASN A 296 -10.89 17.21 -6.35
CA ASN A 296 -10.43 18.57 -6.59
C ASN A 296 -9.85 19.18 -5.30
N GLY A 297 -8.63 19.72 -5.36
CA GLY A 297 -7.93 20.27 -4.19
C GLY A 297 -7.20 19.24 -3.32
N ASN A 298 -7.40 17.93 -3.57
CA ASN A 298 -6.82 16.84 -2.77
C ASN A 298 -5.68 16.08 -3.48
N GLY A 299 -5.23 16.54 -4.66
CA GLY A 299 -4.02 16.05 -5.31
C GLY A 299 -4.07 14.56 -5.73
N HIS A 300 -5.15 14.14 -6.41
CA HIS A 300 -5.34 12.73 -6.79
C HIS A 300 -5.46 12.50 -8.32
N PRO A 301 -4.38 12.61 -9.10
CA PRO A 301 -4.38 12.50 -10.58
C PRO A 301 -5.02 11.19 -11.09
N ARG A 302 -4.85 10.08 -10.36
CA ARG A 302 -5.42 8.78 -10.72
C ARG A 302 -6.97 8.78 -10.74
N THR A 303 -7.63 9.65 -9.99
CA THR A 303 -9.10 9.78 -10.03
C THR A 303 -9.54 10.41 -11.35
N ALA A 304 -8.77 11.40 -11.85
CA ALA A 304 -9.04 12.03 -13.14
C ALA A 304 -8.89 11.03 -14.30
N SER A 305 -7.78 10.28 -14.34
CA SER A 305 -7.54 9.26 -15.38
C SER A 305 -8.65 8.19 -15.41
N ARG A 306 -9.12 7.75 -14.24
CA ARG A 306 -10.23 6.78 -14.13
C ARG A 306 -11.57 7.38 -14.53
N ALA A 307 -11.83 8.64 -14.21
CA ALA A 307 -13.03 9.35 -14.63
C ALA A 307 -13.06 9.50 -16.15
N GLU A 308 -11.93 9.83 -16.78
CA GLU A 308 -11.78 9.91 -18.23
C GLU A 308 -12.07 8.56 -18.91
N ALA A 309 -11.57 7.44 -18.37
CA ALA A 309 -11.89 6.12 -18.90
C ALA A 309 -13.41 5.81 -18.89
N ILE A 310 -14.11 6.20 -17.82
CA ILE A 310 -15.58 6.03 -17.73
C ILE A 310 -16.29 6.97 -18.71
N TYR A 311 -15.85 8.23 -18.79
CA TYR A 311 -16.37 9.20 -19.75
C TYR A 311 -16.23 8.72 -21.20
N ARG A 312 -15.05 8.21 -21.57
CA ARG A 312 -14.82 7.62 -22.91
C ARG A 312 -15.81 6.50 -23.21
N ARG A 313 -16.14 5.62 -22.24
CA ARG A 313 -17.20 4.63 -22.43
C ARG A 313 -18.57 5.27 -22.60
N LEU A 314 -18.94 6.28 -21.82
CA LEU A 314 -20.24 6.95 -21.94
C LEU A 314 -20.46 7.53 -23.34
N VAL A 315 -19.42 8.12 -23.94
CA VAL A 315 -19.54 8.77 -25.26
C VAL A 315 -19.43 7.81 -26.45
N THR A 316 -19.13 6.53 -26.24
CA THR A 316 -19.18 5.53 -27.33
C THR A 316 -20.59 5.31 -27.85
N GLU A 317 -21.63 5.56 -27.04
CA GLU A 317 -23.03 5.52 -27.46
C GLU A 317 -23.51 6.93 -27.84
N PRO A 318 -23.79 7.23 -29.13
CA PRO A 318 -24.11 8.60 -29.56
C PRO A 318 -25.38 9.19 -28.93
N GLY A 319 -26.29 8.34 -28.45
CA GLY A 319 -27.46 8.77 -27.68
C GLY A 319 -27.09 9.27 -26.29
N TRP A 320 -26.17 8.57 -25.61
CA TRP A 320 -25.71 8.95 -24.27
C TRP A 320 -24.84 10.20 -24.29
N ALA A 321 -23.99 10.35 -25.31
CA ALA A 321 -23.12 11.52 -25.48
C ALA A 321 -23.88 12.85 -25.54
N ARG A 322 -25.16 12.84 -25.95
CA ARG A 322 -26.01 14.02 -26.05
C ARG A 322 -26.72 14.40 -24.75
N LEU A 323 -26.71 13.53 -23.74
CA LEU A 323 -27.37 13.77 -22.46
C LEU A 323 -26.67 14.89 -21.68
N GLY A 324 -27.46 15.69 -20.94
CA GLY A 324 -26.99 16.89 -20.25
C GLY A 324 -25.87 16.58 -19.26
N ALA A 325 -26.09 15.60 -18.38
CA ALA A 325 -25.11 15.20 -17.38
C ALA A 325 -23.80 14.66 -17.99
N VAL A 326 -23.89 13.94 -19.12
CA VAL A 326 -22.72 13.39 -19.83
C VAL A 326 -21.91 14.51 -20.48
N ARG A 327 -22.56 15.52 -21.06
CA ARG A 327 -21.90 16.72 -21.60
C ARG A 327 -21.22 17.54 -20.51
N GLU A 328 -21.88 17.73 -19.37
CA GLU A 328 -21.31 18.43 -18.21
C GLU A 328 -20.04 17.73 -17.71
N LEU A 329 -20.10 16.40 -17.53
CA LEU A 329 -18.93 15.60 -17.19
C LEU A 329 -17.80 15.77 -18.23
N GLY A 330 -18.13 15.81 -19.52
CA GLY A 330 -17.17 16.09 -20.59
C GLY A 330 -16.45 17.41 -20.42
N GLY A 331 -17.15 18.47 -20.01
CA GLY A 331 -16.56 19.77 -19.67
C GLY A 331 -15.58 19.67 -18.49
N MET A 332 -15.90 18.88 -17.47
CA MET A 332 -15.02 18.66 -16.31
C MET A 332 -13.76 17.85 -16.62
N VAL A 333 -13.85 16.88 -17.53
CA VAL A 333 -12.70 16.08 -17.99
C VAL A 333 -11.83 16.91 -18.95
N GLY A 334 -12.44 17.58 -19.93
CA GLY A 334 -11.74 18.40 -20.93
C GLY A 334 -11.06 19.64 -20.35
N GLY A 335 -11.68 20.31 -19.36
CA GLY A 335 -11.09 21.48 -18.70
C GLY A 335 -9.84 21.18 -17.88
N ARG A 336 -9.60 19.90 -17.52
CA ARG A 336 -8.38 19.48 -16.81
C ARG A 336 -7.20 19.19 -17.73
N GLY A 337 -7.46 18.83 -19.00
CA GLY A 337 -6.39 18.67 -20.00
C GLY A 337 -5.73 20.00 -20.40
N ALA A 338 -6.43 21.12 -20.23
CA ALA A 338 -5.92 22.47 -20.50
C ALA A 338 -5.06 23.06 -19.35
N LEU A 339 -5.09 22.45 -18.17
CA LEU A 339 -4.31 22.85 -16.98
C LEU A 339 -3.18 21.85 -16.71
N GLY A 340 -2.34 21.61 -17.74
CA GLY A 340 -1.13 20.80 -17.59
C GLY A 340 -0.20 21.31 -16.46
N PRO A 341 0.70 20.46 -15.95
CA PRO A 341 1.52 20.76 -14.78
C PRO A 341 2.48 21.90 -15.10
N GLY A 342 2.21 23.09 -14.58
CA GLY A 342 3.00 24.29 -14.86
C GLY A 342 2.28 25.62 -14.67
N GLY A 343 0.96 25.63 -14.47
CA GLY A 343 0.21 26.84 -14.13
C GLY A 343 0.25 27.17 -12.62
N GLY A 344 1.44 27.31 -12.04
CA GLY A 344 1.61 27.83 -10.69
C GLY A 344 1.78 29.35 -10.72
N VAL A 345 0.93 30.05 -9.96
CA VAL A 345 1.35 31.26 -9.22
C VAL A 345 1.36 30.88 -7.75
#